data_AF-A0A7C8DV72-F1
#
_entry.id   AF-A0A7C8DV72-F1
#
_cell.length_a   1.000
_cell.length_b   1.000
_cell.length_c   1.000
_cell.angle_alpha   90.00
_cell.angle_beta   90.00
_cell.angle_gamma   90.00
#
_symmetry.space_group_name_H-M   'P 1'
#
loop_
_entity.id
_entity.type
_entity.pdbx_description
1 polymer ?
#
loop_
_entity_poly.entity_id
_entity_poly.type
_entity_poly.pdbx_seq_one_letter_code
_entity_poly.pdbx_strand_id
1 'polypeptide(L)'
;MKAKTFGILSAILVVVLAAGALIVYQKARPKASLKMGTPMIAGISAGDIAAIHIRNPAESIELVKGSTGWVVQTRYRYPADFSRIRELVDTVKEAK
;
A
#
# COMPACT_ATOMS: atom_id res chain seq x y z
N MET A 1 11.07 37.32 36.76
CA MET A 1 10.20 36.12 36.78
C MET A 1 9.48 35.84 35.43
N LYS A 2 9.92 36.38 34.28
CA LYS A 2 9.18 36.23 33.00
C LYS A 2 9.87 35.37 31.93
N ALA A 3 11.18 35.11 32.06
CA ALA A 3 11.94 34.33 31.07
C ALA A 3 11.56 32.83 31.06
N LYS A 4 11.31 32.23 32.24
CA LYS A 4 10.86 30.84 32.33
C LYS A 4 9.48 30.63 31.69
N THR A 5 8.54 31.55 31.95
CA THR A 5 7.21 31.53 31.34
C THR A 5 7.28 31.71 29.82
N PHE A 6 8.17 32.58 29.33
CA PHE A 6 8.38 32.77 27.90
C PHE A 6 8.95 31.52 27.22
N GLY A 7 9.89 30.84 27.88
CA GLY A 7 10.45 29.57 27.40
C GLY A 7 9.40 28.46 27.32
N ILE A 8 8.55 28.34 28.35
CA ILE A 8 7.46 27.35 28.37
C ILE A 8 6.44 27.65 27.28
N LEU A 9 6.03 28.91 27.12
CA LEU A 9 5.06 29.32 26.11
C LEU A 9 5.60 29.07 24.69
N SER A 10 6.88 29.34 24.46
CA SER A 10 7.55 29.09 23.19
C SER A 10 7.65 27.59 22.89
N ALA A 11 7.97 26.75 23.88
CA ALA A 11 7.99 25.30 23.72
C ALA A 11 6.61 24.74 23.35
N ILE A 12 5.55 25.22 24.00
CA ILE A 12 4.17 24.83 23.68
C ILE A 12 3.82 25.23 22.25
N LEU A 13 4.18 26.45 21.84
CA LEU A 13 3.93 26.93 20.48
C LEU A 13 4.59 26.04 19.42
N VAL A 14 5.84 25.64 19.63
CA VAL A 14 6.56 24.75 18.72
C VAL A 14 5.86 23.38 18.61
N VAL A 15 5.40 22.82 19.73
CA VAL A 15 4.68 21.54 19.74
C VAL A 15 3.37 21.63 18.96
N VAL A 16 2.60 22.70 19.15
CA VAL A 16 1.33 22.92 18.44
C VAL A 16 1.56 23.10 16.94
N LEU A 17 2.58 23.87 16.55
CA LEU A 17 2.93 24.06 15.14
C LEU A 17 3.39 22.76 14.48
N ALA A 18 4.21 21.97 15.17
CA ALA A 18 4.66 20.67 14.67
C ALA A 18 3.49 19.69 14.49
N ALA A 19 2.58 19.61 15.47
CA ALA A 19 1.39 18.78 15.38
C ALA A 19 0.45 19.22 14.23
N GLY A 20 0.22 20.54 14.09
CA GLY A 20 -0.58 21.10 13.00
C GLY A 20 0.04 20.82 11.62
N ALA A 21 1.34 21.04 11.48
CA ALA A 21 2.07 20.75 10.25
C ALA A 21 1.98 19.26 9.88
N LEU A 22 2.11 18.37 10.86
CA LEU A 22 2.02 16.92 10.64
C LEU A 22 0.62 16.51 10.16
N ILE A 23 -0.44 17.08 10.72
CA ILE A 23 -1.83 16.85 10.27
C ILE A 23 -2.04 17.36 8.84
N VAL A 24 -1.54 18.56 8.52
CA VAL A 24 -1.65 19.14 7.18
C VAL A 24 -0.86 18.30 6.17
N TYR A 25 0.35 17.84 6.52
CA TYR A 25 1.17 17.00 5.65
C TYR A 25 0.52 15.64 5.38
N GLN A 26 -0.16 15.06 6.38
CA GLN A 26 -0.94 13.83 6.18
C GLN A 26 -2.15 14.05 5.27
N LYS A 27 -2.84 15.20 5.37
CA LYS A 27 -3.97 15.55 4.49
C LYS A 27 -3.52 15.96 3.07
N ALA A 28 -2.32 16.51 2.95
CA ALA A 28 -1.70 16.93 1.69
C ALA A 28 -1.05 15.78 0.93
N ARG A 29 -1.04 14.54 1.48
CA ARG A 29 -0.83 13.36 0.66
C ARG A 29 -1.84 13.45 -0.47
N PRO A 30 -1.41 13.54 -1.74
CA PRO A 30 -2.35 13.61 -2.84
C PRO A 30 -3.25 12.39 -2.69
N LYS A 31 -4.53 12.60 -2.38
CA LYS A 31 -5.53 11.57 -2.70
C LYS A 31 -5.29 11.36 -4.18
N ALA A 32 -4.83 10.17 -4.55
CA ALA A 32 -4.61 9.82 -5.94
C ALA A 32 -5.86 10.29 -6.67
N SER A 33 -5.71 11.36 -7.44
CA SER A 33 -6.83 11.90 -8.19
C SER A 33 -7.10 10.81 -9.20
N LEU A 34 -8.07 9.93 -8.91
CA LEU A 34 -8.61 9.00 -9.88
C LEU A 34 -9.25 9.87 -10.96
N LYS A 35 -8.40 10.36 -11.88
CA LYS A 35 -8.85 10.83 -13.18
C LYS A 35 -9.46 9.59 -13.82
N MET A 36 -10.78 9.60 -13.99
CA MET A 36 -11.51 8.55 -14.69
C MET A 36 -10.75 8.17 -15.96
N GLY A 37 -10.43 6.88 -16.12
CA GLY A 37 -9.67 6.37 -17.24
C GLY A 37 -8.15 6.20 -17.02
N THR A 38 -7.63 6.57 -15.84
CA THR A 38 -6.24 6.24 -15.46
C THR A 38 -6.22 4.86 -14.80
N PRO A 39 -5.27 3.97 -15.14
CA PRO A 39 -5.14 2.66 -14.48
C PRO A 39 -5.12 2.82 -12.96
N MET A 40 -6.00 2.11 -12.24
CA MET A 40 -6.02 2.15 -10.76
C MET A 40 -4.68 1.74 -10.17
N ILE A 41 -3.98 0.84 -10.85
CA ILE A 41 -2.71 0.26 -10.43
C ILE A 41 -1.71 0.39 -11.59
N ALA A 42 -1.07 1.56 -11.70
CA ALA A 42 -0.04 1.81 -12.70
C ALA A 42 1.33 1.28 -12.25
N GLY A 43 2.12 0.75 -13.17
CA GLY A 43 3.53 0.42 -12.95
C GLY A 43 3.83 -0.88 -12.21
N ILE A 44 2.84 -1.75 -11.99
CA ILE A 44 3.07 -3.09 -11.41
C ILE A 44 3.35 -4.10 -12.53
N SER A 45 4.41 -4.89 -12.36
CA SER A 45 4.78 -6.05 -13.18
C SER A 45 4.66 -7.32 -12.35
N ALA A 46 4.15 -8.41 -12.94
CA ALA A 46 4.04 -9.70 -12.27
C ALA A 46 5.37 -10.27 -11.74
N GLY A 47 6.50 -9.83 -12.32
CA GLY A 47 7.84 -10.22 -11.85
C GLY A 47 8.22 -9.64 -10.48
N ASP A 48 7.69 -8.45 -10.17
CA ASP A 48 8.02 -7.65 -8.99
C ASP A 48 7.05 -7.92 -7.82
N ILE A 49 6.02 -8.73 -8.04
CA ILE A 49 5.03 -9.08 -7.01
C ILE A 49 5.59 -10.18 -6.11
N ALA A 50 5.68 -9.90 -4.82
CA ALA A 50 6.14 -10.86 -3.81
C ALA A 50 5.05 -11.89 -3.44
N ALA A 51 3.80 -11.44 -3.32
CA ALA A 51 2.67 -12.28 -2.96
C ALA A 51 1.34 -11.71 -3.50
N ILE A 52 0.36 -12.59 -3.73
CA ILE A 52 -1.01 -12.23 -4.11
C ILE A 52 -1.95 -12.89 -3.10
N HIS A 53 -2.81 -12.09 -2.47
CA HIS A 53 -3.83 -12.57 -1.53
C HIS A 53 -5.22 -12.32 -2.12
N ILE A 54 -5.96 -13.39 -2.40
CA ILE A 54 -7.34 -13.33 -2.86
C ILE A 54 -8.21 -13.72 -1.66
N ARG A 55 -9.06 -12.80 -1.19
CA ARG A 55 -9.93 -13.03 -0.03
C ARG A 55 -11.38 -12.91 -0.45
N ASN A 56 -12.20 -13.87 -0.03
CA ASN A 56 -13.64 -13.77 -0.03
C ASN A 56 -14.15 -14.02 1.42
N PRO A 57 -15.45 -13.85 1.72
CA PRO A 57 -15.97 -14.07 3.08
C PRO A 57 -15.84 -15.50 3.61
N ALA A 58 -15.68 -16.50 2.74
CA ALA A 58 -15.62 -17.92 3.09
C ALA A 58 -14.19 -18.47 3.13
N GLU A 59 -13.29 -17.94 2.31
CA GLU A 59 -11.97 -18.49 2.01
C GLU A 59 -10.96 -17.40 1.66
N SER A 60 -9.70 -17.69 1.96
CA SER A 60 -8.55 -16.89 1.52
C SER A 60 -7.55 -17.77 0.79
N ILE A 61 -7.06 -17.29 -0.33
CA ILE A 61 -6.02 -17.92 -1.14
C ILE A 61 -4.79 -17.02 -1.13
N GLU A 62 -3.64 -17.60 -0.81
CA GLU A 62 -2.36 -16.91 -0.82
C GLU A 62 -1.44 -17.56 -1.85
N LEU A 63 -0.99 -16.77 -2.82
CA LEU A 63 0.02 -17.14 -3.80
C LEU A 63 1.32 -16.43 -3.44
N VAL A 64 2.42 -17.19 -3.37
CA VAL A 64 3.75 -16.64 -3.07
C VAL A 64 4.76 -17.14 -4.09
N LYS A 65 5.78 -16.31 -4.33
CA LYS A 65 6.94 -16.71 -5.14
C LYS A 65 7.86 -17.61 -4.30
N GLY A 66 7.82 -18.91 -4.56
CA GLY A 66 8.69 -19.90 -3.94
C GLY A 66 10.04 -20.03 -4.63
N SER A 67 10.87 -20.98 -4.17
CA SER A 67 12.21 -21.23 -4.71
C SER A 67 12.23 -21.75 -6.15
N THR A 68 11.23 -22.55 -6.52
CA THR A 68 11.11 -23.19 -7.85
C THR A 68 10.06 -22.52 -8.75
N GLY A 69 9.30 -21.56 -8.22
CA GLY A 69 8.20 -20.93 -8.94
C GLY A 69 7.09 -20.48 -7.99
N TRP A 70 5.97 -20.06 -8.58
CA TRP A 70 4.81 -19.64 -7.80
C TRP A 70 4.10 -20.84 -7.18
N VAL A 71 3.65 -20.66 -5.93
CA VAL A 71 2.93 -21.70 -5.19
C VAL A 71 1.72 -21.12 -4.46
N VAL A 72 0.66 -21.92 -4.36
CA VAL A 72 -0.51 -21.62 -3.53
C VAL A 72 -0.22 -22.07 -2.10
N GLN A 73 0.17 -21.12 -1.25
CA GLN A 73 0.59 -21.38 0.12
C GLN A 73 -0.53 -22.03 0.96
N THR A 74 -1.79 -21.61 0.75
CA THR A 74 -2.95 -22.14 1.47
C THR A 74 -3.39 -23.55 1.02
N ARG A 75 -2.88 -24.05 -0.11
CA ARG A 75 -3.17 -25.39 -0.64
C ARG A 75 -1.92 -26.25 -0.67
N TYR A 76 -1.24 -26.38 0.47
CA TYR A 76 -0.05 -27.22 0.62
C TYR A 76 1.06 -26.91 -0.39
N ARG A 77 1.27 -25.63 -0.71
CA ARG A 77 2.28 -25.15 -1.67
C ARG A 77 2.09 -25.75 -3.06
N TYR A 78 0.83 -25.99 -3.46
CA TYR A 78 0.51 -26.48 -4.79
C TYR A 78 1.11 -25.57 -5.87
N PRO A 79 1.74 -26.10 -6.93
CA PRO A 79 2.35 -25.28 -7.98
C PRO A 79 1.31 -24.40 -8.66
N ALA A 80 1.64 -23.13 -8.85
CA ALA A 80 0.80 -22.19 -9.57
C ALA A 80 1.48 -21.77 -10.89
N ASP A 81 0.68 -21.67 -11.95
CA ASP A 81 1.17 -21.28 -13.27
C ASP A 81 1.45 -19.77 -13.30
N PHE A 82 2.70 -19.42 -13.57
CA PHE A 82 3.11 -18.02 -13.67
C PHE A 82 2.45 -17.28 -14.84
N SER A 83 2.13 -17.99 -15.93
CA SER A 83 1.46 -17.39 -17.09
C SER A 83 0.08 -16.87 -16.72
N ARG A 84 -0.69 -17.67 -15.95
CA ARG A 84 -1.99 -17.25 -15.42
C ARG A 84 -1.87 -16.12 -14.40
N ILE A 85 -0.81 -16.12 -13.59
CA ILE A 85 -0.57 -15.03 -12.63
C ILE A 85 -0.25 -13.73 -13.37
N ARG A 86 0.55 -13.78 -14.43
CA ARG A 86 0.84 -12.61 -15.26
C ARG A 86 -0.44 -12.06 -15.90
N GLU A 87 -1.25 -12.92 -16.51
CA GLU A 87 -2.52 -12.54 -17.11
C GLU A 87 -3.48 -11.91 -16.09
N LEU A 88 -3.56 -12.47 -14.87
CA LEU A 88 -4.33 -11.88 -13.77
C LEU A 88 -3.84 -10.46 -13.43
N VAL A 89 -2.52 -10.28 -13.32
CA VAL A 89 -1.91 -8.98 -12.99
C VAL A 89 -2.17 -7.96 -14.10
N ASP A 90 -2.05 -8.37 -15.37
CA ASP A 90 -2.33 -7.50 -16.51
C ASP A 90 -3.82 -7.10 -16.55
N THR A 91 -4.73 -8.05 -16.28
CA THR A 91 -6.17 -7.78 -16.19
C THR A 91 -6.50 -6.76 -15.07
N VAL A 92 -5.90 -6.93 -13.90
CA VAL A 92 -6.10 -6.00 -12.77
C VAL A 92 -5.48 -4.63 -13.06
N LYS A 93 -4.36 -4.58 -13.77
CA LYS A 93 -3.72 -3.33 -14.21
C LYS A 93 -4.59 -2.56 -15.20
N GLU A 94 -5.32 -3.26 -16.07
CA GLU A 94 -6.21 -2.65 -17.06
C GLU A 94 -7.61 -2.32 -16.52
N ALA A 95 -7.95 -2.80 -15.32
CA ALA A 95 -9.19 -2.44 -14.63
C ALA A 95 -9.22 -0.92 -14.35
N LYS A 96 -10.27 -0.26 -14.84
CA LYS A 96 -10.51 1.19 -14.74
C LYS A 96 -11.43 1.55 -13.59
#